data_AF-A0A2D6X1F2-F1
#
_entry.id   AF-A0A2D6X1F2-F1
#
_cell.length_a   1.000
_cell.length_b   1.000
_cell.length_c   1.000
_cell.angle_alpha   90.00
_cell.angle_beta   90.00
_cell.angle_gamma   90.00
#
_symmetry.space_group_name_H-M   'P 1'
#
loop_
_entity.id
_entity.type
_entity.pdbx_description
1 polymer ?
#
loop_
_entity_poly.entity_id
_entity_poly.type
_entity_poly.pdbx_seq_one_letter_code
_entity_poly.pdbx_strand_id
1 'polypeptide(L)'
;MPTYDYECSECGHLEEMFQKFSEKEVNTCPECASSTYGRVILQAPFSFVKGEPTTVQHLADRNTQKMGHYELQDRRKADNMDVHKKNKEANAIRNKINKMTPQQKRNYIENGD
;
A
#
# COMPACT_ATOMS: atom_id res chain seq x y z
N MET A 1 9.53 22.55 -9.17
CA MET A 1 10.75 22.37 -8.35
C MET A 1 10.40 21.39 -7.26
N PRO A 2 11.24 20.38 -6.97
CA PRO A 2 10.96 19.40 -5.94
C PRO A 2 10.99 20.05 -4.56
N THR A 3 10.16 19.57 -3.65
CA THR A 3 10.34 19.71 -2.21
C THR A 3 11.22 18.57 -1.73
N TYR A 4 12.06 18.85 -0.74
CA TYR A 4 12.89 17.84 -0.06
C TYR A 4 12.55 17.83 1.41
N ASP A 5 12.47 16.64 1.99
CA ASP A 5 12.37 16.46 3.42
C ASP A 5 13.76 16.58 4.04
N TYR A 6 13.88 17.34 5.12
CA TYR A 6 15.08 17.45 5.93
C TYR A 6 14.82 16.98 7.35
N GLU A 7 15.82 16.36 7.96
CA GLU A 7 15.81 15.92 9.35
C GLU A 7 17.08 16.39 10.05
N CYS A 8 16.94 16.88 11.28
CA CYS A 8 18.08 17.14 12.16
C CYS A 8 18.34 15.95 13.07
N SER A 9 19.54 15.37 13.04
CA SER A 9 19.90 14.23 13.89
C SER A 9 20.00 14.56 15.39
N GLU A 10 20.17 15.83 15.77
CA GLU A 10 20.32 16.24 17.18
C GLU A 10 18.98 16.52 17.88
N CYS A 11 18.09 17.30 17.24
CA CYS A 11 16.81 17.67 17.84
C CYS A 11 15.60 16.90 17.27
N GLY A 12 15.79 16.14 16.18
CA GLY A 12 14.71 15.40 15.52
C GLY A 12 13.72 16.29 14.74
N HIS A 13 14.08 17.55 14.47
CA HIS A 13 13.24 18.45 13.69
C HIS A 13 13.13 17.96 12.24
N LEU A 14 11.89 17.79 11.77
CA LEU A 14 11.53 17.33 10.43
C LEU A 14 10.77 18.43 9.70
N GLU A 15 11.24 18.82 8.51
CA GLU A 15 10.64 19.88 7.72
C GLU A 15 10.68 19.56 6.21
N GLU A 16 9.61 19.91 5.49
CA GLU A 16 9.57 19.85 4.04
C GLU A 16 9.92 21.23 3.45
N MET A 17 11.07 21.33 2.77
CA MET A 17 11.57 22.59 2.22
C MET A 17 11.61 22.56 0.69
N PHE A 18 11.16 23.64 0.07
CA PHE A 18 11.28 23.84 -1.37
C PHE A 18 12.71 24.25 -1.75
N GLN A 19 13.38 23.47 -2.60
CA GLN A 19 14.76 23.76 -2.99
C GLN A 19 14.99 23.59 -4.49
N LYS A 20 15.80 24.48 -5.07
CA LYS A 20 16.23 24.32 -6.46
C LYS A 20 17.16 23.11 -6.56
N PHE A 21 17.10 22.40 -7.69
CA PHE A 21 18.07 21.35 -8.02
C PHE A 21 19.51 21.88 -8.09
N SER A 22 19.69 23.15 -8.48
CA SER A 22 20.99 23.81 -8.61
C SER A 22 21.49 24.46 -7.32
N GLU A 23 20.73 24.39 -6.23
CA GLU A 23 21.03 25.07 -4.97
C GLU A 23 21.77 24.15 -4.01
N LYS A 24 22.69 24.73 -3.22
CA LYS A 24 23.50 23.97 -2.26
C LYS A 24 22.64 23.41 -1.14
N GLU A 25 23.04 22.25 -0.61
CA GLU A 25 22.39 21.58 0.51
C GLU A 25 22.44 22.45 1.78
N VAL A 26 21.34 22.45 2.54
CA VAL A 26 21.22 23.21 3.79
C VAL A 26 21.64 22.31 4.94
N ASN A 27 22.77 22.60 5.56
CA ASN A 27 23.33 21.77 6.63
C ASN A 27 23.02 22.31 8.04
N THR A 28 22.41 23.48 8.13
CA THR A 28 22.15 24.16 9.41
C THR A 28 20.68 24.01 9.79
N CYS A 29 20.43 23.45 10.97
CA CYS A 29 19.07 23.28 11.48
C CYS A 29 18.48 24.64 11.93
N PRO A 30 17.25 24.99 11.53
CA PRO A 30 16.61 26.25 11.93
C PRO A 30 16.23 26.29 13.43
N GLU A 31 16.04 25.15 14.09
CA GLU A 31 15.66 25.11 15.51
C GLU A 31 16.84 25.10 16.48
N CYS A 32 17.87 24.29 16.24
CA CYS A 32 18.99 24.14 17.17
C CYS A 32 20.32 24.73 16.66
N ALA A 33 20.35 25.25 15.44
CA ALA A 33 21.55 25.78 14.77
C ALA A 33 22.72 24.79 14.63
N SER A 34 22.48 23.49 14.83
CA SER A 34 23.49 22.46 14.63
C SER A 34 23.76 22.24 13.14
N SER A 35 24.94 21.71 12.83
CA SER A 35 25.36 21.38 11.46
C SER A 35 24.96 19.97 11.02
N THR A 36 23.98 19.36 11.68
CA THR A 36 23.52 17.97 11.47
C THR A 36 22.19 17.91 10.73
N TYR A 37 21.85 18.94 9.95
CA TYR A 37 20.63 18.97 9.15
C TYR A 37 20.90 18.33 7.80
N GLY A 38 20.17 17.26 7.46
CA GLY A 38 20.40 16.49 6.25
C GLY A 38 19.10 16.18 5.52
N ARG A 39 19.17 16.00 4.21
CA ARG A 39 18.04 15.54 3.39
C ARG A 39 17.73 14.09 3.72
N VAL A 40 16.45 13.78 3.88
CA VAL A 40 15.95 12.42 4.13
C VAL A 40 14.94 12.04 3.06
N ILE A 41 14.89 10.75 2.72
CA ILE A 41 13.88 10.20 1.82
C ILE A 41 12.86 9.49 2.71
N LEU A 42 11.81 10.20 3.11
CA LEU A 42 10.75 9.64 3.95
C LEU A 42 9.78 8.75 3.15
N GLN A 43 9.63 9.03 1.84
CA GLN A 43 8.72 8.25 1.00
C GLN A 43 9.39 6.97 0.47
N ALA A 44 8.72 5.84 0.66
CA ALA A 44 9.15 4.57 0.09
C ALA A 44 9.23 4.69 -1.45
N PRO A 45 10.32 4.22 -2.09
CA PRO A 45 10.43 4.27 -3.54
C PRO A 45 9.32 3.41 -4.16
N PHE A 46 8.42 4.05 -4.92
CA PHE A 46 7.39 3.35 -5.68
C PHE A 46 8.03 2.70 -6.92
N SER A 47 8.45 1.45 -6.79
CA SER A 47 9.03 0.69 -7.89
C SER A 47 7.94 -0.05 -8.68
N PHE A 48 7.86 0.21 -9.99
CA PHE A 48 7.06 -0.59 -10.92
C PHE A 48 7.97 -1.16 -12.02
N VAL A 49 7.76 -2.43 -12.38
CA VAL A 49 8.46 -3.04 -13.50
C VAL A 49 7.74 -2.65 -14.79
N LYS A 50 8.32 -1.74 -15.57
CA LYS A 50 7.81 -1.36 -16.88
C LYS A 50 8.35 -2.35 -17.93
N GLY A 51 7.54 -3.32 -18.36
CA GLY A 51 7.97 -4.29 -19.37
C GLY A 51 7.01 -5.44 -19.65
N GLU A 52 7.46 -6.38 -20.48
CA GLU A 52 6.80 -7.65 -20.72
C GLU A 52 6.78 -8.52 -19.45
N PRO A 53 5.81 -9.43 -19.29
CA PRO A 53 5.59 -10.15 -18.05
C PRO A 53 6.68 -11.22 -17.92
N THR A 54 7.69 -10.95 -17.09
CA THR A 54 8.84 -11.84 -16.90
C THR A 54 8.55 -13.00 -15.94
N THR A 55 7.45 -12.94 -15.18
CA THR A 55 7.08 -13.96 -14.18
C THR A 55 5.84 -14.75 -14.63
N VAL A 56 5.74 -15.99 -14.15
CA VAL A 56 4.57 -16.86 -14.38
C VAL A 56 3.28 -16.20 -13.88
N GLN A 57 3.35 -15.48 -12.76
CA GLN A 57 2.24 -14.73 -12.21
C GLN A 57 1.79 -13.59 -13.15
N HIS A 58 2.73 -12.76 -13.63
CA HIS A 58 2.37 -11.68 -14.57
C HIS A 58 1.78 -12.21 -15.88
N LEU A 59 2.24 -13.37 -16.36
CA LEU A 59 1.67 -14.04 -17.54
C LEU A 59 0.23 -14.51 -17.27
N ALA A 60 -0.02 -15.12 -16.12
CA ALA A 60 -1.36 -15.55 -15.71
C ALA A 60 -2.32 -14.36 -15.54
N ASP A 61 -1.85 -13.27 -14.91
CA ASP A 61 -2.63 -12.04 -14.72
C ASP A 61 -2.96 -11.39 -16.07
N ARG A 62 -2.01 -11.32 -17.00
CA ARG A 62 -2.27 -10.83 -18.36
C ARG A 62 -3.29 -11.69 -19.09
N ASN A 63 -3.16 -13.01 -18.98
CA ASN A 63 -4.09 -13.94 -19.62
C ASN A 63 -5.50 -13.77 -19.05
N THR A 64 -5.63 -13.60 -17.73
CA THR A 64 -6.92 -13.38 -17.09
C THR A 64 -7.55 -12.02 -17.40
N GLN A 65 -6.74 -10.96 -17.52
CA GLN A 65 -7.22 -9.63 -17.94
C GLN A 65 -7.75 -9.61 -19.38
N LYS A 66 -7.18 -10.45 -20.26
CA LYS A 66 -7.63 -10.57 -21.66
C LYS A 66 -8.91 -11.40 -21.83
N MET A 67 -9.31 -12.17 -20.82
CA MET A 67 -10.47 -13.05 -20.92
C MET A 67 -11.79 -12.28 -20.81
N GLY A 68 -12.77 -12.71 -21.60
CA GLY A 68 -14.14 -12.23 -21.50
C GLY A 68 -14.86 -12.73 -20.24
N HIS A 69 -16.01 -12.11 -19.93
CA HIS A 69 -16.83 -12.49 -18.78
C HIS A 69 -17.27 -13.96 -18.82
N TYR A 70 -17.65 -14.49 -19.99
CA TYR A 70 -18.07 -15.88 -20.15
C TYR A 70 -16.90 -16.86 -19.98
N GLU A 71 -15.75 -16.57 -20.59
CA GLU A 71 -14.54 -17.41 -20.47
C GLU A 71 -14.07 -17.52 -19.02
N LEU A 72 -14.12 -16.41 -18.27
CA LEU A 72 -13.82 -16.39 -16.84
C LEU A 72 -14.80 -17.26 -16.03
N GLN A 73 -16.09 -17.23 -16.36
CA GLN A 73 -17.09 -18.08 -15.69
C GLN A 73 -16.84 -19.55 -15.95
N ASP A 74 -16.54 -19.94 -17.19
CA ASP A 74 -16.33 -21.34 -17.55
C ASP A 74 -15.03 -21.89 -16.95
N ARG A 75 -13.96 -21.09 -16.91
CA ARG A 75 -12.73 -21.46 -16.18
C ARG A 75 -12.97 -21.64 -14.68
N ARG A 76 -13.69 -20.71 -14.04
CA ARG A 76 -14.04 -20.83 -12.62
C ARG A 76 -14.85 -22.08 -12.33
N LYS A 77 -15.78 -22.46 -13.21
CA LYS A 77 -16.52 -23.72 -13.11
C LYS A 77 -15.59 -24.94 -13.28
N ALA A 78 -14.67 -24.89 -14.23
CA ALA A 78 -13.66 -25.95 -14.44
C ALA A 78 -12.76 -26.13 -13.20
N ASP A 79 -12.39 -25.03 -12.54
CA ASP A 79 -11.63 -25.04 -11.29
C ASP A 79 -12.49 -25.38 -10.06
N ASN A 80 -13.77 -25.76 -10.25
CA ASN A 80 -14.76 -26.02 -9.20
C ASN A 80 -14.91 -24.86 -8.19
N MET A 81 -14.64 -23.63 -8.63
CA MET A 81 -14.76 -22.43 -7.81
C MET A 81 -16.19 -21.89 -7.84
N ASP A 82 -16.97 -22.20 -6.81
CA ASP A 82 -18.27 -21.56 -6.59
C ASP A 82 -18.09 -20.16 -5.95
N VAL A 83 -17.97 -19.16 -6.82
CA VAL A 83 -17.87 -17.75 -6.42
C VAL A 83 -19.14 -17.27 -5.70
N HIS A 84 -20.32 -17.78 -6.06
CA HIS A 84 -21.57 -17.39 -5.42
C HIS A 84 -21.64 -17.86 -3.98
N LYS A 85 -21.25 -19.12 -3.71
CA LYS A 85 -21.14 -19.66 -2.36
C LYS A 85 -20.14 -18.88 -1.52
N LYS A 86 -18.93 -18.61 -2.05
CA LYS A 86 -17.91 -17.80 -1.36
C LYS A 86 -18.43 -16.40 -1.01
N ASN A 87 -19.10 -15.74 -1.95
CA ASN A 87 -19.67 -14.41 -1.70
C ASN A 87 -20.79 -14.46 -0.64
N LYS A 88 -21.62 -15.51 -0.65
CA LYS A 88 -22.67 -15.72 0.35
C LYS A 88 -22.09 -15.88 1.76
N GLU A 89 -21.05 -16.69 1.91
CA GLU A 89 -20.33 -16.91 3.17
C GLU A 89 -19.68 -15.61 3.68
N ALA A 90 -18.98 -14.89 2.80
CA ALA A 90 -18.36 -13.60 3.14
C ALA A 90 -19.41 -12.56 3.59
N ASN A 91 -20.56 -12.52 2.94
CA ASN A 91 -21.66 -11.62 3.32
C ASN A 91 -22.30 -12.03 4.64
N ALA A 92 -22.44 -13.33 4.93
CA ALA A 92 -22.92 -13.82 6.23
C ALA A 92 -21.98 -13.38 7.37
N ILE A 93 -20.67 -13.50 7.17
CA ILE A 93 -19.65 -13.04 8.13
C ILE A 93 -19.76 -11.53 8.34
N ARG A 94 -19.80 -10.72 7.27
CA ARG A 94 -19.98 -9.26 7.37
C ARG A 94 -21.24 -8.90 8.16
N ASN A 95 -22.35 -9.57 7.88
CA ASN A 95 -23.62 -9.33 8.58
C ASN A 95 -23.54 -9.72 10.06
N LYS A 96 -22.82 -10.80 10.41
CA LYS A 96 -22.54 -11.20 11.80
C LYS A 96 -21.74 -10.10 12.51
N ILE A 97 -20.64 -9.63 11.92
CA ILE A 97 -19.79 -8.56 12.46
C ILE A 97 -20.59 -7.26 12.64
N ASN A 98 -21.41 -6.88 11.66
CA ASN A 98 -22.20 -5.65 11.74
C ASN A 98 -23.23 -5.66 12.90
N LYS A 99 -23.73 -6.83 13.27
CA LYS A 99 -24.67 -7.02 14.38
C LYS A 99 -23.99 -7.08 15.76
N MET A 100 -22.66 -7.20 15.82
CA MET A 100 -21.92 -7.25 17.09
C MET A 100 -21.85 -5.88 17.77
N THR A 101 -21.80 -5.90 19.09
CA THR A 101 -21.48 -4.74 19.91
C THR A 101 -20.03 -4.29 19.70
N PRO A 102 -19.67 -3.04 20.03
CA PRO A 102 -18.29 -2.56 19.92
C PRO A 102 -17.27 -3.41 20.68
N GLN A 103 -17.64 -3.96 21.84
CA GLN A 103 -16.75 -4.83 22.62
C GLN A 103 -16.55 -6.20 21.94
N GLN A 104 -17.62 -6.79 21.40
CA GLN A 104 -17.53 -8.05 20.65
C GLN A 104 -16.69 -7.91 19.38
N LYS A 105 -16.74 -6.76 18.71
CA LYS A 105 -15.87 -6.47 17.55
C LYS A 105 -14.39 -6.43 17.93
N ARG A 106 -14.04 -5.82 19.08
CA ARG A 106 -12.66 -5.83 19.58
C ARG A 106 -12.18 -7.26 19.88
N ASN A 107 -13.00 -8.03 20.59
CA ASN A 107 -12.68 -9.42 20.93
C ASN A 107 -12.49 -10.28 19.66
N TYR A 108 -13.28 -10.05 18.61
CA TYR A 108 -13.16 -10.72 17.32
C TYR A 108 -11.86 -10.36 16.58
N ILE A 109 -11.40 -9.12 16.69
CA ILE A 109 -10.12 -8.70 16.10
C ILE A 109 -8.94 -9.35 16.85
N GLU A 110 -9.03 -9.45 18.18
CA GLU A 110 -7.97 -9.99 19.02
C GLU A 110 -7.88 -11.52 18.98
N ASN A 111 -9.02 -12.22 18.92
CA ASN A 111 -9.06 -13.68 19.08
C ASN A 111 -9.55 -14.44 17.84
N GLY A 112 -10.06 -13.74 16.83
CA GLY A 112 -10.71 -14.35 15.67
C GLY A 112 -12.16 -14.76 15.93
N ASP A 113 -12.69 -15.59 15.01
CA ASP A 113 -14.05 -16.14 15.04
C ASP A 113 -14.19 -17.32 16.03
#